data_AF-A0A800M4D8-F1
#
_entry.id   AF-A0A800M4D8-F1
#
_cell.length_a   1.000
_cell.length_b   1.000
_cell.length_c   1.000
_cell.angle_alpha   90.00
_cell.angle_beta   90.00
_cell.angle_gamma   90.00
#
_symmetry.space_group_name_H-M   'P 1'
#
loop_
_entity.id
_entity.type
_entity.pdbx_description
1 polymer ?
#
loop_
_entity_poly.entity_id
_entity_poly.type
_entity_poly.pdbx_seq_one_letter_code
_entity_poly.pdbx_strand_id
1 'polypeptide(L)'
;MGQQQLLLLILGIVIAAIAVVVGLQAFSDNRRESAKDELVTTGTRIASEGIAWSLGAELLGYGGGDPDGLTFEKMGYDEQTDGSYHSGDVVFTVDATEERFILYGEVAQQGSYSVTAVYGPREDCVFTDSQHGAPPDTPEAPAGCTW
;
A
#
# COMPACT_ATOMS: atom_id res chain seq x y z
N MET A 1 -43.42 -40.63 11.92
CA MET A 1 -42.18 -40.44 12.71
C MET A 1 -40.97 -40.08 11.83
N GLY A 2 -40.65 -40.83 10.76
CA GLY A 2 -39.50 -40.51 9.89
C GLY A 2 -39.58 -39.17 9.13
N GLN A 3 -40.79 -38.69 8.81
CA GLN A 3 -40.98 -37.43 8.07
C GLN A 3 -40.68 -36.17 8.89
N GLN A 4 -40.92 -36.18 10.20
CA GLN A 4 -40.62 -35.03 11.08
C GLN A 4 -39.13 -34.96 11.42
N GLN A 5 -38.46 -36.10 11.58
CA GLN A 5 -37.01 -36.14 11.80
C GLN A 5 -36.22 -35.68 10.56
N LEU A 6 -36.73 -35.96 9.36
CA LEU A 6 -36.07 -35.55 8.13
C LEU A 6 -36.09 -34.02 7.94
N LEU A 7 -37.18 -33.34 8.36
CA LEU A 7 -37.28 -31.89 8.30
C LEU A 7 -36.30 -31.18 9.25
N LEU A 8 -36.11 -31.72 10.45
CA LEU A 8 -35.16 -31.15 11.42
C LEU A 8 -33.71 -31.28 10.95
N LEU A 9 -33.37 -32.38 10.28
CA LEU A 9 -32.04 -32.59 9.71
C LEU A 9 -31.74 -31.57 8.61
N ILE A 10 -32.70 -31.35 7.70
CA ILE A 10 -32.55 -30.37 6.62
C ILE A 10 -32.38 -28.96 7.20
N LEU A 11 -33.21 -28.59 8.19
CA LEU A 11 -33.12 -27.28 8.83
C LEU A 11 -31.72 -27.05 9.43
N GLY A 12 -31.14 -28.06 10.10
CA GLY A 12 -29.79 -27.97 10.66
C GLY A 12 -28.71 -27.73 9.60
N ILE A 13 -28.80 -28.42 8.46
CA ILE A 13 -27.82 -28.28 7.37
C ILE A 13 -27.92 -26.90 6.71
N VAL A 14 -29.14 -26.39 6.50
CA VAL A 14 -29.34 -25.05 5.91
C VAL A 14 -28.72 -23.96 6.78
N ILE A 15 -28.92 -24.04 8.10
CA ILE A 15 -28.33 -23.06 9.03
C ILE A 15 -26.80 -23.16 9.02
N ALA A 16 -26.25 -24.37 9.06
CA ALA A 16 -24.79 -24.57 8.99
C ALA A 16 -24.19 -24.03 7.68
N ALA A 17 -24.85 -24.25 6.55
CA ALA A 17 -24.39 -23.75 5.25
C ALA A 17 -24.33 -22.21 5.20
N ILE A 18 -25.36 -21.53 5.71
CA ILE A 18 -25.39 -20.06 5.75
C ILE A 18 -24.29 -19.52 6.67
N ALA A 19 -24.10 -20.15 7.84
CA ALA A 19 -23.06 -19.73 8.79
C ALA A 19 -21.65 -19.78 8.17
N VAL A 20 -21.34 -20.82 7.38
CA VAL A 20 -20.04 -20.94 6.70
C VAL A 20 -19.87 -19.84 5.64
N VAL A 21 -20.89 -19.56 4.84
CA VAL A 21 -20.80 -18.52 3.78
C VAL A 21 -20.59 -17.14 4.39
N VAL A 22 -21.34 -16.79 5.44
CA VAL A 22 -21.17 -15.50 6.14
C VAL A 22 -19.80 -15.42 6.81
N GLY A 23 -19.33 -16.51 7.42
CA GLY A 23 -17.99 -16.58 8.02
C GLY A 23 -16.87 -16.33 7.00
N LEU A 24 -16.98 -16.90 5.80
CA LEU A 24 -16.02 -16.70 4.73
C LEU A 24 -16.03 -15.26 4.19
N GLN A 25 -17.21 -14.65 4.04
CA GLN A 25 -17.32 -13.25 3.60
C GLN A 25 -16.68 -12.31 4.62
N ALA A 26 -17.01 -12.44 5.90
CA ALA A 26 -16.42 -11.64 6.97
C ALA A 26 -14.89 -11.80 7.04
N PHE A 27 -14.38 -13.02 6.83
CA PHE A 27 -12.94 -13.25 6.77
C PHE A 27 -12.28 -12.58 5.56
N SER A 28 -12.94 -12.59 4.40
CA SER A 28 -12.46 -11.89 3.21
C SER A 28 -12.42 -10.38 3.40
N ASP A 29 -13.44 -9.80 4.02
CA ASP A 29 -13.50 -8.36 4.30
C ASP A 29 -12.45 -7.94 5.34
N ASN A 30 -12.23 -8.75 6.38
CA ASN A 30 -11.17 -8.49 7.37
C ASN A 30 -9.77 -8.55 6.76
N ARG A 31 -9.51 -9.51 5.85
CA ARG A 31 -8.22 -9.55 5.12
C ARG A 31 -8.02 -8.31 4.26
N ARG A 32 -9.09 -7.84 3.62
CA ARG A 32 -9.05 -6.61 2.81
C ARG A 32 -8.71 -5.39 3.66
N GLU A 33 -9.32 -5.26 4.82
CA GLU A 33 -9.05 -4.11 5.70
C GLU A 33 -7.62 -4.17 6.27
N SER A 34 -7.18 -5.36 6.68
CA SER A 34 -5.80 -5.57 7.13
C SER A 34 -4.75 -5.19 6.07
N ALA A 35 -5.01 -5.51 4.79
CA ALA A 35 -4.08 -5.16 3.71
C ALA A 35 -4.01 -3.65 3.46
N LYS A 36 -5.12 -2.91 3.63
CA LYS A 36 -5.12 -1.45 3.55
C LYS A 36 -4.38 -0.81 4.72
N ASP A 37 -4.57 -1.33 5.92
CA ASP A 37 -3.87 -0.83 7.10
C ASP A 37 -2.36 -1.06 6.98
N GLU A 38 -1.94 -2.21 6.44
CA GLU A 38 -0.56 -2.51 6.11
C GLU A 38 -0.01 -1.54 5.06
N LEU A 39 -0.76 -1.29 3.98
CA LEU A 39 -0.38 -0.34 2.92
C LEU A 39 -0.10 1.06 3.48
N VAL A 40 -1.01 1.60 4.31
CA VAL A 40 -0.83 2.93 4.89
C VAL A 40 0.33 2.95 5.88
N THR A 41 0.41 1.95 6.77
CA THR A 41 1.43 1.91 7.82
C THR A 41 2.83 1.73 7.23
N THR A 42 3.00 0.74 6.35
CA THR A 42 4.28 0.45 5.70
C THR A 42 4.66 1.57 4.73
N GLY A 43 3.71 2.08 3.95
CA GLY A 43 3.99 3.19 3.04
C GLY A 43 4.42 4.47 3.78
N THR A 44 3.79 4.81 4.91
CA THR A 44 4.18 5.99 5.71
C THR A 44 5.59 5.84 6.28
N ARG A 45 5.95 4.62 6.69
CA ARG A 45 7.29 4.29 7.18
C ARG A 45 8.34 4.44 6.09
N ILE A 46 8.13 3.81 4.94
CA ILE A 46 9.03 3.91 3.77
C ILE A 46 9.18 5.37 3.33
N ALA A 47 8.07 6.12 3.26
CA ALA A 47 8.09 7.53 2.91
C ALA A 47 8.97 8.36 3.87
N SER A 48 8.84 8.12 5.17
CA SER A 48 9.64 8.83 6.18
C SER A 48 11.13 8.52 6.04
N GLU A 49 11.47 7.26 5.75
CA GLU A 49 12.84 6.83 5.50
C GLU A 49 13.39 7.41 4.18
N GLY A 50 12.57 7.51 3.13
CA GLY A 50 12.92 8.16 1.87
C GLY A 50 13.24 9.65 2.05
N ILE A 51 12.45 10.38 2.84
CA ILE A 51 12.73 11.77 3.20
C ILE A 51 14.01 11.89 4.03
N ALA A 52 14.21 10.99 4.99
CA ALA A 52 15.43 10.97 5.78
C ALA A 52 16.67 10.67 4.92
N TRP A 53 16.52 9.80 3.91
CA TRP A 53 17.58 9.49 2.97
C TRP A 53 17.89 10.67 2.04
N SER A 54 16.87 11.34 1.49
CA SER A 54 17.10 12.49 0.60
C SER A 54 17.78 13.66 1.33
N LEU A 55 17.38 13.95 2.57
CA LEU A 55 17.97 15.04 3.37
C LEU A 55 19.32 14.69 4.02
N GLY A 56 19.70 13.41 4.05
CA GLY A 56 20.93 12.96 4.67
C GLY A 56 22.19 13.45 3.92
N ALA A 57 23.31 13.59 4.62
CA ALA A 57 24.56 14.06 4.02
C ALA A 57 25.14 13.05 3.02
N GLU A 58 25.43 13.50 1.79
CA GLU A 58 25.97 12.68 0.68
C GLU A 58 27.23 11.89 1.07
N LEU A 59 28.10 12.51 1.90
CA LEU A 59 29.34 11.89 2.39
C LEU A 59 29.11 10.57 3.18
N LEU A 60 27.90 10.35 3.70
CA LEU A 60 27.53 9.16 4.44
C LEU A 60 26.74 8.14 3.59
N GLY A 61 26.60 8.37 2.27
CA GLY A 61 25.86 7.50 1.34
C GLY A 61 24.37 7.81 1.21
N TYR A 62 23.95 9.01 1.64
CA TYR A 62 22.59 9.54 1.51
C TYR A 62 22.45 10.44 0.26
N GLY A 63 21.25 10.96 0.00
CA GLY A 63 20.93 11.75 -1.20
C GLY A 63 21.50 13.17 -1.25
N GLY A 64 21.98 13.73 -0.14
CA GLY A 64 22.64 15.05 -0.16
C GLY A 64 21.72 16.23 -0.49
N GLY A 65 20.41 16.07 -0.32
CA GLY A 65 19.38 17.00 -0.76
C GLY A 65 18.78 16.64 -2.13
N ASP A 66 19.33 15.63 -2.81
CA ASP A 66 18.86 15.11 -4.08
C ASP A 66 18.18 13.74 -3.87
N PRO A 67 16.87 13.60 -4.15
CA PRO A 67 16.20 12.32 -4.09
C PRO A 67 16.55 11.39 -5.27
N ASP A 68 17.30 11.84 -6.28
CA ASP A 68 17.67 11.03 -7.44
C ASP A 68 18.40 9.74 -7.05
N GLY A 69 17.98 8.65 -7.67
CA GLY A 69 18.48 7.31 -7.39
C GLY A 69 18.10 6.75 -6.01
N LEU A 70 17.09 7.29 -5.32
CA LEU A 70 16.47 6.60 -4.18
C LEU A 70 15.93 5.23 -4.64
N THR A 71 16.40 4.16 -4.00
CA THR A 71 15.91 2.80 -4.23
C THR A 71 15.57 2.13 -2.91
N PHE A 72 14.79 1.05 -2.96
CA PHE A 72 14.45 0.27 -1.78
C PHE A 72 15.70 -0.37 -1.14
N GLU A 73 16.66 -0.82 -1.94
CA GLU A 73 17.93 -1.34 -1.43
C GLU A 73 18.71 -0.31 -0.61
N LYS A 74 18.75 0.96 -1.06
CA LYS A 74 19.41 2.06 -0.32
C LYS A 74 18.75 2.39 1.01
N MET A 75 17.45 2.15 1.11
CA MET A 75 16.69 2.27 2.37
C MET A 75 16.78 0.99 3.23
N GLY A 76 17.44 -0.07 2.75
CA GLY A 76 17.65 -1.33 3.49
C GLY A 76 16.51 -2.33 3.36
N TYR A 77 15.68 -2.22 2.32
CA TYR A 77 14.63 -3.19 2.00
C TYR A 77 15.11 -4.24 1.01
N ASP A 78 14.51 -5.43 1.09
CA ASP A 78 14.69 -6.49 0.10
C ASP A 78 13.94 -6.12 -1.18
N GLU A 79 14.61 -5.38 -2.06
CA GLU A 79 14.11 -4.98 -3.37
C GLU A 79 14.01 -6.19 -4.31
N GLN A 80 12.87 -6.29 -5.01
CA GLN A 80 12.67 -7.30 -6.04
C GLN A 80 13.36 -6.89 -7.35
N THR A 81 13.51 -7.85 -8.26
CA THR A 81 14.25 -7.64 -9.51
C THR A 81 13.63 -6.57 -10.43
N ASP A 82 12.37 -6.21 -10.20
CA ASP A 82 11.64 -5.16 -10.90
C ASP A 82 11.73 -3.78 -10.21
N GLY A 83 12.47 -3.65 -9.12
CA GLY A 83 12.59 -2.39 -8.36
C GLY A 83 11.41 -2.14 -7.42
N SER A 84 10.59 -3.16 -7.15
CA SER A 84 9.48 -3.08 -6.19
C SER A 84 9.84 -3.68 -4.83
N TYR A 85 9.12 -3.28 -3.79
CA TYR A 85 9.19 -3.88 -2.46
C TYR A 85 7.86 -4.52 -2.09
N HIS A 86 7.87 -5.80 -1.71
CA HIS A 86 6.66 -6.53 -1.35
C HIS A 86 6.55 -6.69 0.18
N SER A 87 5.44 -6.23 0.74
CA SER A 87 5.03 -6.49 2.12
C SER A 87 3.69 -7.19 2.09
N GLY A 88 3.70 -8.52 2.25
CA GLY A 88 2.47 -9.33 2.22
C GLY A 88 1.75 -9.25 0.86
N ASP A 89 0.51 -8.77 0.89
CA ASP A 89 -0.34 -8.56 -0.30
C ASP A 89 -0.13 -7.16 -0.94
N VAL A 90 0.79 -6.35 -0.39
CA VAL A 90 1.06 -4.98 -0.81
C VAL A 90 2.39 -4.89 -1.55
N VAL A 91 2.38 -4.19 -2.68
CA VAL A 91 3.55 -3.93 -3.52
C VAL A 91 3.82 -2.43 -3.52
N PHE A 92 5.06 -2.05 -3.24
CA PHE A 92 5.52 -0.67 -3.26
C PHE A 92 6.47 -0.44 -4.43
N THR A 93 6.35 0.69 -5.10
CA THR A 93 7.25 1.14 -6.16
C THR A 93 7.64 2.59 -5.88
N VAL A 94 8.90 2.94 -6.12
CA VAL A 94 9.38 4.31 -5.95
C VAL A 94 9.72 4.89 -7.32
N ASP A 95 9.24 6.09 -7.59
CA ASP A 95 9.67 6.90 -8.72
C ASP A 95 10.42 8.11 -8.16
N ALA A 96 11.73 8.16 -8.38
CA ALA A 96 12.60 9.20 -7.88
C ALA A 96 13.22 9.97 -9.04
N THR A 97 13.24 11.29 -8.90
CA THR A 97 13.81 12.26 -9.83
C THR A 97 14.62 13.29 -9.05
N GLU A 98 15.41 14.11 -9.72
CA GLU A 98 16.28 15.13 -9.08
C GLU A 98 15.53 16.13 -8.17
N GLU A 99 14.22 16.32 -8.38
CA GLU A 99 13.44 17.33 -7.65
C GLU A 99 12.39 16.72 -6.72
N ARG A 100 12.05 15.43 -6.89
CA ARG A 100 11.00 14.77 -6.14
C ARG A 100 11.14 13.25 -6.11
N PHE A 101 10.56 12.62 -5.09
CA PHE A 101 10.24 11.20 -5.13
C PHE A 101 8.76 10.96 -4.87
N ILE A 102 8.22 9.91 -5.47
CA ILE A 102 6.84 9.45 -5.33
C ILE A 102 6.86 7.98 -4.92
N LEU A 103 6.19 7.66 -3.82
CA LEU A 103 5.98 6.29 -3.38
C LEU A 103 4.57 5.83 -3.78
N TYR A 104 4.52 4.85 -4.67
CA TYR A 104 3.32 4.14 -5.05
C TYR A 104 3.18 2.88 -4.21
N GLY A 105 2.01 2.64 -3.64
CA GLY A 105 1.67 1.37 -3.01
C GLY A 105 0.39 0.79 -3.63
N GLU A 106 0.43 -0.47 -4.02
CA GLU A 106 -0.67 -1.22 -4.61
C GLU A 106 -1.03 -2.43 -3.73
N VAL A 107 -2.32 -2.70 -3.56
CA VAL A 107 -2.78 -4.01 -3.06
C VAL A 107 -3.09 -4.91 -4.24
N ALA A 108 -2.25 -5.93 -4.47
CA ALA A 108 -2.23 -6.78 -5.67
C ALA A 108 -3.56 -7.49 -5.97
N GLN A 109 -4.46 -7.61 -4.98
CA GLN A 109 -5.72 -8.34 -5.14
C GLN A 109 -6.90 -7.47 -5.60
N GLN A 110 -6.76 -6.16 -5.81
CA GLN A 110 -7.92 -5.30 -6.10
C GLN A 110 -7.71 -4.08 -7.00
N GLY A 111 -6.53 -3.82 -7.56
CA GLY A 111 -6.32 -2.59 -8.36
C GLY A 111 -6.63 -1.32 -7.57
N SER A 112 -6.43 -1.36 -6.25
CA SER A 112 -6.52 -0.20 -5.37
C SER A 112 -5.10 0.22 -5.04
N TYR A 113 -4.78 1.46 -5.37
CA TYR A 113 -3.45 2.03 -5.26
C TYR A 113 -3.54 3.23 -4.32
N SER A 114 -2.72 3.27 -3.27
CA SER A 114 -2.52 4.51 -2.52
C SER A 114 -1.15 5.09 -2.86
N VAL A 115 -1.14 6.37 -3.23
CA VAL A 115 0.10 7.13 -3.35
C VAL A 115 0.43 7.63 -1.95
N THR A 116 1.35 6.93 -1.28
CA THR A 116 1.56 7.13 0.15
C THR A 116 2.52 8.29 0.45
N ALA A 117 3.31 8.76 -0.52
CA ALA A 117 4.02 10.03 -0.35
C ALA A 117 4.54 10.59 -1.67
N VAL A 118 4.37 11.89 -1.87
CA VAL A 118 5.21 12.69 -2.77
C VAL A 118 6.05 13.61 -1.88
N TYR A 119 7.36 13.62 -2.08
CA TYR A 119 8.26 14.61 -1.50
C TYR A 119 8.90 15.38 -2.66
N GLY A 120 8.72 16.71 -2.69
CA GLY A 120 9.41 17.63 -3.63
C GLY A 120 8.47 18.53 -4.45
N PRO A 121 8.86 19.75 -4.85
CA PRO A 121 10.23 20.34 -4.87
C PRO A 121 10.48 21.47 -3.84
N ARG A 122 9.68 21.57 -2.78
CA ARG A 122 9.96 22.42 -1.60
C ARG A 122 9.85 21.59 -0.32
N GLU A 123 10.56 22.00 0.72
CA GLU A 123 10.61 21.36 2.06
C GLU A 123 9.22 21.22 2.72
N ASP A 124 8.18 21.87 2.17
CA ASP A 124 6.80 21.94 2.67
C ASP A 124 5.76 21.11 1.88
N CYS A 125 6.18 20.35 0.87
CA CYS A 125 5.28 19.57 0.01
C CYS A 125 5.34 18.06 0.29
N VAL A 126 4.72 17.65 1.40
CA VAL A 126 4.46 16.24 1.72
C VAL A 126 2.96 16.02 1.84
N PHE A 127 2.41 15.14 1.01
CA PHE A 127 1.01 14.73 1.09
C PHE A 127 0.84 13.25 0.80
N THR A 128 -0.24 12.69 1.33
CA THR A 128 -0.71 11.33 1.06
C THR A 128 -2.03 11.43 0.29
N ASP A 129 -2.17 10.65 -0.79
CA ASP A 129 -3.43 10.53 -1.52
C ASP A 129 -3.78 9.06 -1.73
N SER A 130 -5.04 8.71 -1.48
CA SER A 130 -5.53 7.34 -1.63
C SER A 130 -6.62 7.33 -2.70
N GLN A 131 -6.34 6.68 -3.83
CA GLN A 131 -7.30 6.56 -4.92
C GLN A 131 -7.70 5.09 -5.16
N HIS A 132 -8.79 4.89 -5.90
CA HIS A 132 -9.24 3.56 -6.30
C HIS A 132 -9.22 3.46 -7.83
N GLY A 133 -8.57 2.44 -8.39
CA GLY A 133 -8.28 2.33 -9.82
C GLY A 133 -6.80 2.51 -10.14
N ALA A 134 -6.44 2.39 -11.43
CA ALA A 134 -5.04 2.43 -11.88
C ALA A 134 -4.28 3.67 -11.36
N PRO A 135 -3.00 3.52 -10.99
CA PRO A 135 -2.21 4.64 -10.49
C PRO A 135 -2.07 5.64 -11.63
N PRO A 136 -2.33 6.94 -11.40
CA PRO A 136 -2.06 7.94 -12.42
C PRO A 136 -0.55 8.01 -12.67
N ASP A 137 -0.15 8.17 -13.94
CA ASP A 137 1.27 8.28 -14.34
C ASP A 137 1.98 9.42 -13.58
N THR A 138 1.22 10.48 -13.23
CA THR A 138 1.63 11.49 -12.24
C THR A 138 0.42 11.85 -11.38
N PRO A 139 0.51 11.83 -10.03
CA PRO A 139 -0.55 12.38 -9.18
C PRO A 139 -0.78 13.86 -9.49
N GLU A 140 -1.88 14.45 -9.03
CA GLU A 140 -2.16 15.90 -9.16
C GLU A 140 -1.67 16.65 -7.91
N ALA A 141 -1.12 17.85 -8.10
CA ALA A 141 -0.49 18.60 -7.01
C ALA A 141 -1.50 19.22 -6.07
N PRO A 142 -1.37 19.02 -4.73
CA PRO A 142 -2.17 19.78 -3.80
C PRO A 142 -1.86 21.27 -3.99
N ALA A 143 -2.88 22.10 -3.81
CA ALA A 143 -2.77 23.54 -4.01
C ALA A 143 -1.62 24.13 -3.17
N GLY A 144 -0.60 24.68 -3.84
CA GLY A 144 0.61 25.23 -3.19
C GLY A 144 1.88 24.44 -3.48
N CYS A 145 1.75 23.18 -3.90
CA CYS A 145 2.83 22.37 -4.43
C CYS A 145 2.82 22.45 -5.96
N THR A 146 3.99 22.69 -6.54
CA THR A 146 4.18 22.68 -7.99
C THR A 146 5.35 21.77 -8.27
N TRP A 147 5.15 20.70 -9.04
CA TRP A 147 6.20 19.94 -9.71
C TRP A 147 6.06 20.12 -11.22
#